data_AF-A0A533YKK5-F1
#
_entry.id   AF-A0A533YKK5-F1
#
_cell.length_a   1.000
_cell.length_b   1.000
_cell.length_c   1.000
_cell.angle_alpha   90.00
_cell.angle_beta   90.00
_cell.angle_gamma   90.00
#
_symmetry.space_group_name_H-M   'P 1'
#
loop_
_entity.id
_entity.type
_entity.pdbx_description
1 polymer ?
#
loop_
_entity_poly.entity_id
_entity_poly.type
_entity_poly.pdbx_seq_one_letter_code
_entity_poly.pdbx_strand_id
1 'polypeptide(L)'
;MQPKLRSKVRCTDREIGEVTRVIVDFLSREVSHIVVGRNGVGTVERQIPASAIQSVTDDVVELRAPSSEWDQFPLFRRDEYVTTNEVEIAHLEDHLHVQPGEVLVPLPELERDVKRRTFFTNLTHSIGVLLALPLVFPVLKYLMKPMYAPFDNRWVKIGKANKIKAEDVGVQFKFKKSVKEAFMPEAEIDKNVWVLKASSAVLEEVYKGKDMEFRDHTGGVIWTNKRDVPYVAYSGKCPHLGCGYKWRNVPKLGRQIFLCPCHLSIYDASGKVLDGPAPRPLDPVPIRVAANGDIEIIDVEYKAGTKVQIRIV
;
A
#
# COMPACT_ATOMS: atom_id res chain seq x y z
N MET A 1 65.55 16.54 -8.94
CA MET A 1 64.94 17.61 -9.77
C MET A 1 63.62 17.07 -10.29
N GLN A 2 62.55 17.88 -10.26
CA GLN A 2 61.21 17.46 -10.70
C GLN A 2 61.04 17.74 -12.20
N PRO A 3 60.35 16.85 -12.95
CA PRO A 3 60.10 17.06 -14.37
C PRO A 3 59.23 18.30 -14.57
N LYS A 4 59.71 19.25 -15.36
CA LYS A 4 58.94 20.44 -15.75
C LYS A 4 57.97 20.10 -16.87
N LEU A 5 56.92 20.88 -16.98
CA LEU A 5 55.94 20.76 -18.07
C LEU A 5 56.56 21.22 -19.38
N ARG A 6 56.11 20.64 -20.49
CA ARG A 6 56.67 20.83 -21.84
C ARG A 6 58.15 20.43 -21.98
N SER A 7 58.75 19.81 -20.97
CA SER A 7 60.05 19.16 -21.13
C SER A 7 59.92 18.05 -22.18
N LYS A 8 60.91 17.97 -23.06
CA LYS A 8 60.95 16.95 -24.10
C LYS A 8 61.24 15.60 -23.48
N VAL A 9 60.48 14.58 -23.88
CA VAL A 9 60.63 13.22 -23.38
C VAL A 9 61.39 12.40 -24.41
N ARG A 10 62.54 11.89 -23.99
CA ARG A 10 63.47 11.12 -24.83
C ARG A 10 63.65 9.72 -24.28
N CYS A 11 63.42 8.72 -25.13
CA CYS A 11 63.82 7.34 -24.88
C CYS A 11 65.30 7.14 -25.24
N THR A 12 65.85 5.98 -24.87
CA THR A 12 67.27 5.65 -25.11
C THR A 12 67.69 5.72 -26.59
N ASP A 13 66.73 5.65 -27.51
CA ASP A 13 66.90 5.59 -28.96
C ASP A 13 66.38 6.84 -29.71
N ARG A 14 65.26 7.45 -29.27
CA ARG A 14 64.68 8.65 -29.92
C ARG A 14 63.82 9.51 -29.01
N GLU A 15 63.57 10.75 -29.45
CA GLU A 15 62.57 11.65 -28.86
C GLU A 15 61.14 11.16 -29.19
N ILE A 16 60.25 11.16 -28.20
CA ILE A 16 58.88 10.63 -28.34
C ILE A 16 57.83 11.73 -28.30
N GLY A 17 58.00 12.73 -27.43
CA GLY A 17 56.96 13.73 -27.21
C GLY A 17 57.32 14.70 -26.09
N GLU A 18 56.31 15.30 -25.47
CA GLU A 18 56.45 16.27 -24.39
C GLU A 18 55.60 15.90 -23.19
N VAL A 19 56.04 16.31 -21.99
CA VAL A 19 55.24 16.17 -20.76
C VAL A 19 54.07 17.14 -20.81
N THR A 20 52.84 16.61 -20.85
CA THR A 20 51.62 17.42 -20.86
C THR A 20 51.06 17.63 -19.47
N ARG A 21 51.17 16.65 -18.55
CA ARG A 21 50.68 16.71 -17.16
C ARG A 21 51.53 15.88 -16.21
N VAL A 22 51.39 16.13 -14.92
CA VAL A 22 52.07 15.38 -13.84
C VAL A 22 51.03 14.81 -12.89
N ILE A 23 51.16 13.52 -12.57
CA ILE A 23 50.30 12.82 -11.62
C ILE A 23 51.07 12.66 -10.30
N VAL A 24 50.45 13.09 -9.21
CA VAL A 24 51.04 13.05 -7.87
C VAL A 24 50.29 12.05 -7.02
N ASP A 25 51.03 11.27 -6.24
CA ASP A 25 50.42 10.43 -5.21
C ASP A 25 50.13 11.28 -3.97
N PHE A 26 48.88 11.19 -3.47
CA PHE A 26 48.40 11.96 -2.34
C PHE A 26 49.03 11.55 -1.01
N LEU A 27 49.52 10.31 -0.89
CA LEU A 27 50.16 9.81 0.34
C LEU A 27 51.62 10.23 0.43
N SER A 28 52.40 9.97 -0.64
CA SER A 28 53.83 10.31 -0.69
C SER A 28 54.11 11.77 -1.01
N ARG A 29 53.15 12.50 -1.62
CA ARG A 29 53.30 13.87 -2.12
C ARG A 29 54.40 14.01 -3.19
N GLU A 30 54.79 12.90 -3.81
CA GLU A 30 55.76 12.85 -4.88
C GLU A 30 55.10 12.56 -6.23
N VAL A 31 55.81 12.91 -7.31
CA VAL A 31 55.38 12.59 -8.67
C VAL A 31 55.38 11.07 -8.84
N SER A 32 54.21 10.48 -8.98
CA SER A 32 54.08 9.04 -9.21
C SER A 32 54.20 8.69 -10.70
N HIS A 33 53.61 9.53 -11.57
CA HIS A 33 53.60 9.34 -13.01
C HIS A 33 53.68 10.68 -13.75
N ILE A 34 54.20 10.66 -14.98
CA ILE A 34 54.12 11.77 -15.93
C ILE A 34 53.20 11.37 -17.09
N VAL A 35 52.44 12.33 -17.61
CA VAL A 35 51.62 12.15 -18.80
C VAL A 35 52.37 12.73 -19.98
N VAL A 36 52.56 11.92 -21.01
CA VAL A 36 53.34 12.30 -22.19
C VAL A 36 52.47 12.23 -23.43
N GLY A 37 52.46 13.32 -24.20
CA GLY A 37 51.75 13.46 -25.47
C GLY A 37 52.72 13.53 -26.64
N ARG A 38 52.37 12.90 -27.77
CA ARG A 38 53.15 12.96 -29.01
C ARG A 38 52.63 14.06 -29.92
N ASN A 39 53.52 14.89 -30.48
CA ASN A 39 53.15 15.95 -31.43
C ASN A 39 52.57 15.34 -32.74
N GLY A 40 51.28 15.54 -32.97
CA GLY A 40 50.53 15.08 -34.15
C GLY A 40 49.01 15.17 -33.97
N VAL A 41 48.24 15.21 -35.06
CA VAL A 41 46.76 15.26 -35.01
C VAL A 41 46.22 13.93 -34.44
N GLY A 42 45.51 14.00 -33.32
CA GLY A 42 45.02 12.82 -32.58
C GLY A 42 45.96 12.35 -31.45
N THR A 43 46.47 13.28 -30.65
CA THR A 43 47.43 13.07 -29.55
C THR A 43 46.97 12.00 -28.56
N VAL A 44 47.52 10.79 -28.67
CA VAL A 44 47.35 9.74 -27.66
C VAL A 44 48.30 10.04 -26.51
N GLU A 45 47.73 10.39 -25.36
CA GLU A 45 48.47 10.60 -24.12
C GLU A 45 48.64 9.27 -23.36
N ARG A 46 49.86 9.01 -22.87
CA ARG A 46 50.16 7.81 -22.08
C ARG A 46 50.74 8.18 -20.73
N GLN A 47 50.51 7.30 -19.76
CA GLN A 47 50.97 7.44 -18.38
C GLN A 47 52.28 6.68 -18.20
N ILE A 48 53.34 7.38 -17.83
CA ILE A 48 54.66 6.80 -17.61
C ILE A 48 54.97 6.86 -16.12
N PRO A 49 55.25 5.73 -15.46
CA PRO A 49 55.61 5.72 -14.05
C PRO A 49 56.95 6.43 -13.84
N ALA A 50 57.09 7.13 -12.71
CA ALA A 50 58.33 7.82 -12.35
C ALA A 50 59.54 6.87 -12.28
N SER A 51 59.32 5.58 -12.00
CA SER A 51 60.36 4.55 -12.02
C SER A 51 60.98 4.30 -13.40
N ALA A 52 60.29 4.65 -14.49
CA ALA A 52 60.82 4.55 -15.84
C ALA A 52 61.70 5.75 -16.23
N ILE A 53 61.76 6.80 -15.41
CA ILE A 53 62.58 7.99 -15.64
C ILE A 53 64.01 7.72 -15.15
N GLN A 54 64.99 7.91 -16.03
CA GLN A 54 66.41 7.76 -15.72
C GLN A 54 67.02 9.05 -15.17
N SER A 55 66.76 10.17 -15.84
CA SER A 55 67.29 11.48 -15.47
C SER A 55 66.29 12.58 -15.84
N VAL A 56 66.33 13.68 -15.07
CA VAL A 56 65.52 14.87 -15.32
C VAL A 56 66.45 16.07 -15.34
N THR A 57 66.51 16.73 -16.49
CA THR A 57 67.18 18.03 -16.68
C THR A 57 66.12 19.12 -16.90
N ASP A 58 66.52 20.39 -16.93
CA ASP A 58 65.57 21.51 -17.02
C ASP A 58 64.62 21.43 -18.22
N ASP A 59 65.07 20.92 -19.36
CA ASP A 59 64.31 20.89 -20.61
C ASP A 59 64.04 19.48 -21.18
N VAL A 60 64.67 18.44 -20.60
CA VAL A 60 64.60 17.07 -21.12
C VAL A 60 64.42 16.04 -19.99
N VAL A 61 63.45 15.13 -20.19
CA VAL A 61 63.22 13.95 -19.36
C VAL A 61 63.68 12.72 -20.13
N GLU A 62 64.66 12.00 -19.59
CA GLU A 62 65.20 10.77 -20.20
C GLU A 62 64.55 9.53 -19.57
N LEU A 63 64.04 8.65 -20.41
CA LEU A 63 63.45 7.38 -20.00
C LEU A 63 64.47 6.24 -20.12
N ARG A 64 64.41 5.29 -19.18
CA ARG A 64 65.20 4.04 -19.20
C ARG A 64 64.64 2.98 -20.17
N ALA A 65 63.74 3.35 -21.07
CA ALA A 65 63.07 2.44 -21.98
C ALA A 65 63.37 2.82 -23.45
N PRO A 66 63.48 1.85 -24.37
CA PRO A 66 63.50 2.09 -25.80
C PRO A 66 62.12 2.53 -26.29
N SER A 67 62.07 3.27 -27.41
CA SER A 67 60.80 3.80 -27.93
C SER A 67 59.83 2.74 -28.45
N SER A 68 60.25 1.48 -28.59
CA SER A 68 59.39 0.33 -28.89
C SER A 68 58.47 -0.05 -27.73
N GLU A 69 58.83 0.31 -26.49
CA GLU A 69 58.02 0.03 -25.29
C GLU A 69 56.94 1.09 -25.06
N TRP A 70 56.93 2.18 -25.85
CA TRP A 70 55.95 3.25 -25.75
C TRP A 70 54.51 2.76 -25.71
N ASP A 71 54.17 1.82 -26.60
CA ASP A 71 52.79 1.36 -26.73
C ASP A 71 52.32 0.46 -25.58
N GLN A 72 53.25 0.00 -24.74
CA GLN A 72 52.97 -0.81 -23.55
C GLN A 72 52.54 0.05 -22.36
N PHE A 73 52.87 1.35 -22.34
CA PHE A 73 52.44 2.23 -21.27
C PHE A 73 50.92 2.45 -21.29
N PRO A 74 50.23 2.46 -20.13
CA PRO A 74 48.80 2.66 -20.07
C PRO A 74 48.35 3.96 -20.73
N LEU A 75 47.18 3.93 -21.37
CA LEU A 75 46.53 5.14 -21.88
C LEU A 75 46.14 6.04 -20.72
N PHE A 76 46.29 7.35 -20.92
CA PHE A 76 45.81 8.33 -19.96
C PHE A 76 44.30 8.49 -20.06
N ARG A 77 43.59 8.24 -18.96
CA ARG A 77 42.13 8.37 -18.83
C ARG A 77 41.81 9.53 -17.90
N ARG A 78 41.37 10.65 -18.47
CA ARG A 78 41.21 11.91 -17.72
C ARG A 78 40.14 11.82 -16.63
N ASP A 79 39.14 10.97 -16.80
CA ASP A 79 38.00 10.73 -15.90
C ASP A 79 38.39 10.08 -14.56
N GLU A 80 39.56 9.47 -14.48
CA GLU A 80 40.04 8.81 -13.24
C GLU A 80 40.78 9.77 -12.29
N TYR A 81 40.98 11.03 -12.69
CA TYR A 81 41.77 12.02 -11.96
C TYR A 81 41.00 13.33 -11.71
N VAL A 82 41.38 14.06 -10.67
CA VAL A 82 40.91 15.42 -10.36
C VAL A 82 42.08 16.40 -10.37
N THR A 83 41.82 17.65 -10.73
CA THR A 83 42.86 18.69 -10.62
C THR A 83 42.98 19.19 -9.18
N THR A 84 44.13 19.75 -8.84
CA THR A 84 44.35 20.47 -7.57
C THR A 84 43.45 21.69 -7.38
N ASN A 85 42.79 22.19 -8.44
CA ASN A 85 41.77 23.24 -8.34
C ASN A 85 40.40 22.71 -7.89
N GLU A 86 40.12 21.42 -8.14
CA GLU A 86 38.84 20.78 -7.81
C GLU A 86 38.87 20.14 -6.41
N VAL A 87 40.07 19.75 -5.94
CA VAL A 87 40.30 19.18 -4.61
C VAL A 87 41.52 19.85 -3.99
N GLU A 88 41.30 20.71 -3.00
CA GLU A 88 42.38 21.32 -2.22
C GLU A 88 43.07 20.25 -1.37
N ILE A 89 44.33 19.93 -1.69
CA ILE A 89 45.19 19.09 -0.87
C ILE A 89 46.07 20.00 -0.02
N ALA A 90 45.82 20.03 1.28
CA ALA A 90 46.60 20.85 2.21
C ALA A 90 48.11 20.52 2.11
N HIS A 91 48.94 21.57 1.99
CA HIS A 91 50.41 21.50 1.97
C HIS A 91 51.04 20.78 0.77
N LEU A 92 50.31 20.62 -0.35
CA LEU A 92 50.89 20.06 -1.57
C LEU A 92 51.86 21.04 -2.27
N GLU A 93 51.58 22.33 -2.17
CA GLU A 93 52.36 23.43 -2.78
C GLU A 93 53.76 23.57 -2.15
N ASP A 94 53.93 23.12 -0.90
CA ASP A 94 55.20 23.18 -0.17
C ASP A 94 56.26 22.21 -0.74
N HIS A 95 55.82 21.20 -1.53
CA HIS A 95 56.67 20.13 -2.05
C HIS A 95 56.71 20.03 -3.58
N LEU A 96 55.86 20.76 -4.31
CA LEU A 96 55.80 20.74 -5.77
C LEU A 96 55.85 22.17 -6.35
N HIS A 97 56.81 22.44 -7.24
CA HIS A 97 56.92 23.71 -7.96
C HIS A 97 56.27 23.60 -9.34
N VAL A 98 54.94 23.46 -9.40
CA VAL A 98 54.16 23.36 -10.65
C VAL A 98 52.95 24.30 -10.60
N GLN A 99 52.56 24.89 -11.72
CA GLN A 99 51.45 25.84 -11.78
C GLN A 99 50.10 25.17 -11.42
N PRO A 100 49.24 25.80 -10.59
CA PRO A 100 47.94 25.25 -10.19
C PRO A 100 47.01 25.01 -11.40
N GLY A 101 46.54 23.77 -11.57
CA GLY A 101 45.63 23.36 -12.67
C GLY A 101 46.16 22.26 -13.58
N GLU A 102 47.45 21.94 -13.50
CA GLU A 102 48.14 20.97 -14.38
C GLU A 102 48.61 19.69 -13.65
N VAL A 103 48.37 19.65 -12.33
CA VAL A 103 48.64 18.50 -11.46
C VAL A 103 47.37 17.67 -11.28
N LEU A 104 47.49 16.37 -11.50
CA LEU A 104 46.40 15.40 -11.39
C LEU A 104 46.58 14.51 -10.16
N VAL A 105 45.48 14.25 -9.47
CA VAL A 105 45.43 13.37 -8.30
C VAL A 105 44.37 12.29 -8.56
N PRO A 106 44.65 11.01 -8.26
CA PRO A 106 43.66 9.95 -8.45
C PRO A 106 42.40 10.19 -7.60
N LEU A 107 41.22 9.94 -8.17
CA LEU A 107 39.94 10.11 -7.47
C LEU A 107 39.86 9.12 -6.27
N PRO A 108 39.62 9.57 -5.03
CA PRO A 108 39.51 8.69 -3.87
C PRO A 108 38.38 7.66 -4.00
N GLU A 109 38.67 6.38 -3.75
CA GLU A 109 37.68 5.29 -3.94
C GLU A 109 36.46 5.40 -3.01
N LEU A 110 36.60 6.04 -1.85
CA LEU A 110 35.54 6.21 -0.84
C LEU A 110 34.33 7.03 -1.30
N GLU A 111 34.42 7.75 -2.43
CA GLU A 111 33.30 8.54 -2.98
C GLU A 111 32.59 7.87 -4.17
N ARG A 112 32.98 6.65 -4.54
CA ARG A 112 32.49 6.00 -5.78
C ARG A 112 31.03 5.54 -5.71
N ASP A 113 30.56 5.04 -4.57
CA ASP A 113 29.29 4.29 -4.57
C ASP A 113 28.06 5.06 -4.04
N VAL A 114 28.22 5.99 -3.09
CA VAL A 114 27.07 6.74 -2.55
C VAL A 114 27.43 8.20 -2.29
N LYS A 115 26.79 9.10 -3.04
CA LYS A 115 26.87 10.54 -2.79
C LYS A 115 26.33 10.85 -1.38
N ARG A 116 27.09 11.62 -0.59
CA ARG A 116 26.71 12.04 0.78
C ARG A 116 25.29 12.60 0.85
N ARG A 117 24.89 13.39 -0.14
CA ARG A 117 23.53 13.94 -0.25
C ARG A 117 22.46 12.85 -0.28
N THR A 118 22.67 11.79 -1.06
CA THR A 118 21.74 10.65 -1.16
C THR A 118 21.62 9.92 0.17
N PHE A 119 22.74 9.71 0.88
CA PHE A 119 22.73 9.09 2.20
C PHE A 119 21.87 9.90 3.20
N PHE A 120 22.12 11.21 3.33
CA PHE A 120 21.37 12.06 4.26
C PHE A 120 19.90 12.22 3.87
N THR A 121 19.57 12.27 2.59
CA THR A 121 18.19 12.28 2.11
C THR A 121 17.46 10.99 2.52
N ASN A 122 18.07 9.82 2.31
CA ASN A 122 17.46 8.54 2.67
C ASN A 122 17.28 8.38 4.19
N LEU A 123 18.25 8.82 4.98
CA LEU A 123 18.16 8.82 6.45
C LEU A 123 17.01 9.72 6.93
N THR A 124 16.89 10.92 6.36
CA THR A 124 15.82 11.86 6.70
C THR A 124 14.44 11.29 6.37
N HIS A 125 14.27 10.68 5.19
CA HIS A 125 13.03 10.01 4.84
C HIS A 125 12.70 8.86 5.79
N SER A 126 13.70 8.06 6.17
CA SER A 126 13.51 6.92 7.08
C SER A 126 13.01 7.37 8.46
N ILE A 127 13.64 8.41 9.03
CA ILE A 127 13.21 9.00 10.30
C ILE A 127 11.82 9.61 10.15
N GLY A 128 11.55 10.33 9.05
CA GLY A 128 10.24 10.91 8.77
C GLY A 128 9.12 9.88 8.72
N VAL A 129 9.36 8.73 8.07
CA VAL A 129 8.39 7.61 8.02
C VAL A 129 8.15 7.04 9.42
N LEU A 130 9.21 6.82 10.20
CA LEU A 130 9.09 6.29 11.57
C LEU A 130 8.28 7.21 12.50
N LEU A 131 8.42 8.53 12.34
CA LEU A 131 7.65 9.51 13.10
C LEU A 131 6.20 9.64 12.61
N ALA A 132 5.97 9.52 11.30
CA ALA A 132 4.62 9.63 10.71
C ALA A 132 3.76 8.38 10.99
N LEU A 133 4.35 7.19 11.03
CA LEU A 133 3.63 5.92 11.19
C LEU A 133 2.75 5.86 12.46
N PRO A 134 3.21 6.22 13.68
CA PRO A 134 2.36 6.21 14.86
C PRO A 134 1.24 7.26 14.84
N LEU A 135 1.33 8.31 14.01
CA LEU A 135 0.25 9.28 13.82
C LEU A 135 -0.80 8.77 12.83
N VAL A 136 -0.36 8.12 11.73
CA VAL A 136 -1.26 7.60 10.70
C VAL A 136 -1.97 6.32 11.15
N PHE A 137 -1.27 5.45 11.90
CA PHE A 137 -1.80 4.16 12.34
C PHE A 137 -3.14 4.25 13.10
N PRO A 138 -3.34 5.10 14.13
CA PRO A 138 -4.62 5.18 14.84
C PRO A 138 -5.74 5.68 13.95
N VAL A 139 -5.48 6.61 13.03
CA VAL A 139 -6.47 7.10 12.06
C VAL A 139 -6.88 5.99 11.10
N LEU A 140 -5.90 5.26 10.55
CA LEU A 140 -6.18 4.14 9.65
C LEU A 140 -6.94 3.01 10.39
N LYS A 141 -6.49 2.63 11.58
CA LYS A 141 -7.17 1.63 12.43
C LYS A 141 -8.61 2.04 12.74
N TYR A 142 -8.84 3.33 13.01
CA TYR A 142 -10.17 3.87 13.23
C TYR A 142 -11.05 3.76 12.00
N LEU A 143 -10.56 4.18 10.82
CA LEU A 143 -11.28 4.08 9.55
C LEU A 143 -11.57 2.63 9.15
N MET A 144 -10.67 1.70 9.51
CA MET A 144 -10.84 0.27 9.26
C MET A 144 -11.69 -0.44 10.32
N LYS A 145 -12.04 0.19 11.45
CA LYS A 145 -12.83 -0.44 12.53
C LYS A 145 -14.13 -1.10 12.05
N PRO A 146 -14.94 -0.51 11.13
CA PRO A 146 -16.16 -1.15 10.63
C PRO A 146 -15.91 -2.50 9.92
N MET A 147 -14.70 -2.73 9.40
CA MET A 147 -14.33 -3.95 8.69
C MET A 147 -14.08 -5.14 9.62
N TYR A 148 -13.67 -4.89 10.86
CA TYR A 148 -13.29 -5.93 11.82
C TYR A 148 -14.14 -5.91 13.10
N ALA A 149 -15.16 -5.05 13.17
CA ALA A 149 -16.09 -5.05 14.29
C ALA A 149 -16.95 -6.33 14.26
N PRO A 150 -17.07 -7.06 15.39
CA PRO A 150 -17.94 -8.23 15.44
C PRO A 150 -19.41 -7.82 15.27
N PHE A 151 -20.23 -8.70 14.72
CA PHE A 151 -21.66 -8.43 14.62
C PHE A 151 -22.31 -8.34 16.01
N ASP A 152 -23.21 -7.37 16.20
CA ASP A 152 -24.04 -7.30 17.40
C ASP A 152 -25.10 -8.41 17.38
N ASN A 153 -24.87 -9.46 18.16
CA ASN A 153 -25.73 -10.63 18.26
C ASN A 153 -26.65 -10.61 19.50
N ARG A 154 -26.86 -9.44 20.11
CA ARG A 154 -27.72 -9.30 21.29
C ARG A 154 -29.21 -9.50 20.94
N TRP A 155 -29.91 -10.19 21.83
CA TRP A 155 -31.37 -10.35 21.74
C TRP A 155 -32.08 -9.05 22.14
N VAL A 156 -33.01 -8.61 21.31
CA VAL A 156 -33.82 -7.43 21.53
C VAL A 156 -35.28 -7.85 21.60
N LYS A 157 -35.93 -7.50 22.71
CA LYS A 157 -37.37 -7.68 22.88
C LYS A 157 -38.12 -6.67 22.01
N ILE A 158 -38.98 -7.18 21.13
CA ILE A 158 -39.74 -6.34 20.17
C ILE A 158 -41.23 -6.25 20.51
N GLY A 159 -41.77 -7.20 21.27
CA GLY A 159 -43.19 -7.20 21.60
C GLY A 159 -43.67 -8.51 22.21
N LYS A 160 -44.99 -8.74 22.17
CA LYS A 160 -45.64 -9.96 22.66
C LYS A 160 -46.33 -10.70 21.52
N ALA A 161 -46.31 -12.04 21.58
CA ALA A 161 -46.91 -12.91 20.58
C ALA A 161 -48.44 -12.75 20.47
N ASN A 162 -49.10 -12.37 21.57
CA ASN A 162 -50.55 -12.14 21.61
C ASN A 162 -51.05 -10.98 20.71
N LYS A 163 -50.15 -10.11 20.23
CA LYS A 163 -50.49 -9.08 19.25
C LYS A 163 -50.77 -9.66 17.87
N ILE A 164 -50.28 -10.86 17.58
CA ILE A 164 -50.48 -11.57 16.31
C ILE A 164 -51.70 -12.46 16.44
N LYS A 165 -52.86 -11.96 15.99
CA LYS A 165 -54.16 -12.63 16.17
C LYS A 165 -54.54 -13.58 15.03
N ALA A 166 -54.04 -13.32 13.82
CA ALA A 166 -54.38 -14.04 12.61
C ALA A 166 -53.14 -14.72 12.02
N GLU A 167 -53.35 -15.87 11.41
CA GLU A 167 -52.30 -16.60 10.71
C GLU A 167 -52.02 -15.96 9.34
N ASP A 168 -50.78 -16.05 8.91
CA ASP A 168 -50.27 -15.52 7.63
C ASP A 168 -50.48 -14.00 7.45
N VAL A 169 -50.66 -13.26 8.55
CA VAL A 169 -50.76 -11.79 8.55
C VAL A 169 -49.48 -11.16 9.09
N GLY A 170 -48.88 -10.28 8.28
CA GLY A 170 -47.74 -9.45 8.67
C GLY A 170 -48.09 -8.44 9.75
N VAL A 171 -47.48 -8.58 10.93
CA VAL A 171 -47.54 -7.57 12.01
C VAL A 171 -46.19 -6.86 12.14
N GLN A 172 -46.21 -5.52 12.07
CA GLN A 172 -45.00 -4.72 12.23
C GLN A 172 -44.72 -4.47 13.71
N PHE A 173 -43.50 -4.78 14.15
CA PHE A 173 -42.97 -4.35 15.43
C PHE A 173 -41.90 -3.29 15.19
N LYS A 174 -41.94 -2.23 15.98
CA LYS A 174 -40.90 -1.18 16.00
C LYS A 174 -40.10 -1.31 17.29
N PHE A 175 -38.80 -1.14 17.18
CA PHE A 175 -37.88 -1.20 18.31
C PHE A 175 -36.76 -0.17 18.10
N LYS A 176 -36.16 0.27 19.20
CA LYS A 176 -35.04 1.20 19.17
C LYS A 176 -33.74 0.45 19.25
N LYS A 177 -32.77 0.84 18.44
CA LYS A 177 -31.40 0.36 18.51
C LYS A 177 -30.48 1.52 18.88
N SER A 178 -29.77 1.38 19.99
CA SER A 178 -28.72 2.34 20.36
C SER A 178 -27.48 2.06 19.52
N VAL A 179 -27.06 3.07 18.76
CA VAL A 179 -25.83 3.04 17.97
C VAL A 179 -24.87 4.05 18.56
N LYS A 180 -23.70 3.55 18.96
CA LYS A 180 -22.58 4.37 19.43
C LYS A 180 -21.52 4.44 18.35
N GLU A 181 -21.58 5.48 17.54
CA GLU A 181 -20.47 5.84 16.65
C GLU A 181 -19.39 6.57 17.44
N ALA A 182 -18.15 6.51 16.98
CA ALA A 182 -17.03 6.87 17.83
C ALA A 182 -16.85 8.39 18.06
N PHE A 183 -17.48 9.24 17.23
CA PHE A 183 -17.48 10.70 17.43
C PHE A 183 -18.89 11.32 17.52
N MET A 184 -19.94 10.50 17.45
CA MET A 184 -21.31 10.96 17.66
C MET A 184 -21.81 10.51 19.03
N PRO A 185 -22.67 11.30 19.69
CA PRO A 185 -23.38 10.83 20.87
C PRO A 185 -24.17 9.57 20.52
N GLU A 186 -24.43 8.73 21.53
CA GLU A 186 -25.24 7.55 21.37
C GLU A 186 -26.62 7.95 20.81
N ALA A 187 -26.93 7.45 19.62
CA ALA A 187 -28.16 7.76 18.92
C ALA A 187 -29.09 6.56 18.98
N GLU A 188 -30.37 6.79 19.28
CA GLU A 188 -31.40 5.77 19.16
C GLU A 188 -31.98 5.81 17.75
N ILE A 189 -31.81 4.72 17.00
CA ILE A 189 -32.39 4.56 15.67
C ILE A 189 -33.66 3.73 15.79
N ASP A 190 -34.77 4.26 15.29
CA ASP A 190 -36.01 3.51 15.15
C ASP A 190 -35.89 2.49 14.02
N LYS A 191 -35.99 1.21 14.37
CA LYS A 191 -35.99 0.08 13.44
C LYS A 191 -37.32 -0.65 13.50
N ASN A 192 -37.56 -1.48 12.50
CA ASN A 192 -38.74 -2.32 12.43
C ASN A 192 -38.42 -3.73 11.91
N VAL A 193 -39.27 -4.65 12.31
CA VAL A 193 -39.27 -6.05 11.90
C VAL A 193 -40.71 -6.47 11.66
N TRP A 194 -40.91 -7.35 10.67
CA TRP A 194 -42.21 -7.95 10.40
C TRP A 194 -42.24 -9.34 10.99
N VAL A 195 -43.27 -9.67 11.77
CA VAL A 195 -43.45 -11.01 12.33
C VAL A 195 -44.81 -11.55 11.91
N LEU A 196 -44.84 -12.81 11.53
CA LEU A 196 -46.05 -13.53 11.17
C LEU A 196 -46.17 -14.78 12.03
N LYS A 197 -47.41 -15.12 12.39
CA LYS A 197 -47.76 -16.47 12.81
C LYS A 197 -48.03 -17.27 11.53
N ALA A 198 -47.08 -18.09 11.10
CA ALA A 198 -47.13 -18.76 9.81
C ALA A 198 -47.94 -20.06 9.88
N SER A 199 -48.79 -20.31 8.87
CA SER A 199 -49.42 -21.61 8.66
C SER A 199 -48.39 -22.65 8.22
N SER A 200 -48.75 -23.93 8.29
CA SER A 200 -47.85 -25.03 7.86
C SER A 200 -47.42 -24.89 6.39
N ALA A 201 -48.27 -24.36 5.53
CA ALA A 201 -47.95 -24.11 4.13
C ALA A 201 -46.87 -23.02 3.97
N VAL A 202 -46.99 -21.92 4.73
CA VAL A 202 -45.99 -20.84 4.71
C VAL A 202 -44.67 -21.30 5.33
N LEU A 203 -44.72 -22.05 6.43
CA LEU A 203 -43.52 -22.63 7.05
C LEU A 203 -42.76 -23.53 6.06
N GLU A 204 -43.47 -24.38 5.31
CA GLU A 204 -42.83 -25.24 4.32
C GLU A 204 -42.15 -24.43 3.19
N GLU A 205 -42.78 -23.35 2.70
CA GLU A 205 -42.16 -22.47 1.70
C GLU A 205 -40.91 -21.74 2.24
N VAL A 206 -40.94 -21.30 3.51
CA VAL A 206 -39.83 -20.57 4.15
C VAL A 206 -38.65 -21.49 4.44
N TYR A 207 -38.91 -22.64 5.05
CA TYR A 207 -37.90 -23.55 5.57
C TYR A 207 -37.50 -24.65 4.58
N LYS A 208 -38.34 -24.96 3.58
CA LYS A 208 -38.12 -26.00 2.57
C LYS A 208 -37.70 -27.33 3.20
N GLY A 209 -38.41 -27.71 4.27
CA GLY A 209 -38.14 -28.90 5.06
C GLY A 209 -36.89 -28.86 5.95
N LYS A 210 -36.14 -27.75 6.07
CA LYS A 210 -34.93 -27.65 6.90
C LYS A 210 -34.97 -26.47 7.86
N ASP A 211 -34.37 -26.64 9.04
CA ASP A 211 -34.18 -25.52 9.96
C ASP A 211 -33.25 -24.46 9.37
N MET A 212 -33.44 -23.21 9.78
CA MET A 212 -32.69 -22.07 9.26
C MET A 212 -31.64 -21.61 10.26
N GLU A 213 -30.38 -21.88 9.95
CA GLU A 213 -29.23 -21.47 10.77
C GLU A 213 -28.76 -20.05 10.43
N PHE A 214 -28.46 -19.28 11.46
CA PHE A 214 -27.85 -17.95 11.34
C PHE A 214 -26.43 -18.01 11.90
N ARG A 215 -25.48 -17.50 11.12
CA ARG A 215 -24.05 -17.59 11.43
C ARG A 215 -23.41 -16.21 11.57
N ASP A 216 -22.34 -16.16 12.34
CA ASP A 216 -21.47 -14.99 12.49
C ASP A 216 -20.42 -14.94 11.36
N HIS A 217 -19.66 -13.85 11.27
CA HIS A 217 -18.55 -13.67 10.31
C HIS A 217 -17.45 -14.74 10.46
N THR A 218 -17.31 -15.34 11.64
CA THR A 218 -16.39 -16.45 11.93
C THR A 218 -16.94 -17.82 11.54
N GLY A 219 -18.18 -17.90 11.07
CA GLY A 219 -18.87 -19.15 10.72
C GLY A 219 -19.52 -19.88 11.89
N GLY A 220 -19.39 -19.37 13.12
CA GLY A 220 -20.08 -19.89 14.31
C GLY A 220 -21.59 -19.71 14.22
N VAL A 221 -22.36 -20.71 14.67
CA VAL A 221 -23.84 -20.65 14.71
C VAL A 221 -24.27 -19.75 15.86
N ILE A 222 -25.06 -18.72 15.54
CA ILE A 222 -25.64 -17.79 16.52
C ILE A 222 -26.99 -18.31 17.01
N TRP A 223 -27.82 -18.75 16.07
CA TRP A 223 -29.16 -19.22 16.34
C TRP A 223 -29.67 -20.08 15.19
N THR A 224 -30.67 -20.92 15.47
CA THR A 224 -31.38 -21.72 14.48
C THR A 224 -32.87 -21.52 14.66
N ASN A 225 -33.52 -20.89 13.68
CA ASN A 225 -34.98 -20.86 13.65
C ASN A 225 -35.45 -22.26 13.24
N LYS A 226 -36.21 -22.91 14.11
CA LYS A 226 -36.74 -24.24 13.85
C LYS A 226 -38.04 -24.16 13.04
N ARG A 227 -38.20 -25.09 12.10
CA ARG A 227 -39.36 -25.13 11.19
C ARG A 227 -40.70 -25.45 11.89
N ASP A 228 -40.66 -26.06 13.08
CA ASP A 228 -41.84 -26.41 13.88
C ASP A 228 -42.38 -25.24 14.72
N VAL A 229 -41.60 -24.16 14.85
CA VAL A 229 -42.03 -22.94 15.53
C VAL A 229 -42.87 -22.10 14.56
N PRO A 230 -44.14 -21.77 14.88
CA PRO A 230 -45.07 -21.14 13.94
C PRO A 230 -44.85 -19.63 13.83
N TYR A 231 -43.62 -19.14 14.01
CA TYR A 231 -43.28 -17.72 13.95
C TYR A 231 -42.11 -17.48 13.01
N VAL A 232 -42.33 -16.63 12.02
CA VAL A 232 -41.30 -16.17 11.09
C VAL A 232 -41.17 -14.67 11.23
N ALA A 233 -39.93 -14.19 11.29
CA ALA A 233 -39.61 -12.78 11.33
C ALA A 233 -38.78 -12.38 10.12
N TYR A 234 -39.13 -11.26 9.48
CA TYR A 234 -38.38 -10.66 8.39
C TYR A 234 -37.87 -9.27 8.76
N SER A 235 -36.66 -8.94 8.28
CA SER A 235 -36.09 -7.60 8.38
C SER A 235 -37.05 -6.56 7.78
N GLY A 236 -37.15 -5.38 8.39
CA GLY A 236 -37.97 -4.29 7.87
C GLY A 236 -37.50 -3.71 6.52
N LYS A 237 -36.35 -4.16 6.00
CA LYS A 237 -35.69 -3.62 4.80
C LYS A 237 -35.94 -4.52 3.58
N CYS A 238 -36.35 -3.91 2.48
CA CYS A 238 -36.53 -4.57 1.19
C CYS A 238 -35.16 -4.97 0.58
N PRO A 239 -34.98 -6.22 0.14
CA PRO A 239 -33.73 -6.70 -0.48
C PRO A 239 -33.29 -5.95 -1.75
N HIS A 240 -34.16 -5.15 -2.37
CA HIS A 240 -33.80 -4.35 -3.55
C HIS A 240 -32.81 -3.23 -3.20
N LEU A 241 -33.23 -2.22 -2.44
CA LEU A 241 -32.41 -1.05 -2.09
C LEU A 241 -32.55 -0.64 -0.62
N GLY A 242 -33.08 -1.51 0.24
CA GLY A 242 -33.17 -1.27 1.68
C GLY A 242 -34.36 -0.44 2.16
N CYS A 243 -35.29 -0.05 1.28
CA CYS A 243 -36.51 0.66 1.65
C CYS A 243 -37.38 -0.13 2.64
N GLY A 244 -38.10 0.59 3.50
CA GLY A 244 -39.20 0.00 4.28
C GLY A 244 -40.37 -0.44 3.38
N TYR A 245 -40.94 -1.60 3.67
CA TYR A 245 -42.12 -2.14 2.99
C TYR A 245 -43.29 -2.36 3.97
N LYS A 246 -44.51 -2.52 3.43
CA LYS A 246 -45.74 -2.63 4.23
C LYS A 246 -46.54 -3.88 3.87
N TRP A 247 -47.21 -4.46 4.87
CA TRP A 247 -48.27 -5.43 4.64
C TRP A 247 -49.53 -4.75 4.07
N ARG A 248 -50.07 -5.28 2.98
CA ARG A 248 -51.23 -4.73 2.27
C ARG A 248 -52.18 -5.84 1.86
N ASN A 249 -53.47 -5.57 2.01
CA ASN A 249 -54.50 -6.34 1.32
C ASN A 249 -54.68 -5.76 -0.08
N VAL A 250 -54.50 -6.57 -1.12
CA VAL A 250 -54.71 -6.14 -2.51
C VAL A 250 -55.88 -6.94 -3.10
N PRO A 251 -57.08 -6.34 -3.17
CA PRO A 251 -58.29 -7.03 -3.64
C PRO A 251 -58.12 -7.66 -5.03
N LYS A 252 -57.42 -6.99 -5.94
CA LYS A 252 -57.15 -7.49 -7.31
C LYS A 252 -56.34 -8.78 -7.35
N LEU A 253 -55.50 -9.02 -6.34
CA LEU A 253 -54.68 -10.24 -6.23
C LEU A 253 -55.38 -11.33 -5.41
N GLY A 254 -56.53 -11.02 -4.78
CA GLY A 254 -57.26 -11.94 -3.90
C GLY A 254 -56.48 -12.39 -2.66
N ARG A 255 -55.37 -11.71 -2.31
CA ARG A 255 -54.47 -12.09 -1.22
C ARG A 255 -53.82 -10.89 -0.54
N GLN A 256 -53.33 -11.13 0.67
CA GLN A 256 -52.48 -10.17 1.39
C GLN A 256 -51.02 -10.38 1.00
N ILE A 257 -50.28 -9.28 0.88
CA ILE A 257 -48.90 -9.26 0.38
C ILE A 257 -48.04 -8.27 1.16
N PHE A 258 -46.73 -8.48 1.13
CA PHE A 258 -45.78 -7.41 1.39
C PHE A 258 -45.54 -6.59 0.12
N LEU A 259 -45.70 -5.27 0.24
CA LEU A 259 -45.51 -4.32 -0.86
C LEU A 259 -44.45 -3.29 -0.48
N CYS A 260 -43.37 -3.23 -1.26
CA CYS A 260 -42.37 -2.18 -1.19
C CYS A 260 -42.74 -1.02 -2.14
N PRO A 261 -43.09 0.17 -1.65
CA PRO A 261 -43.58 1.25 -2.51
C PRO A 261 -42.49 1.91 -3.37
N CYS A 262 -41.20 1.75 -3.03
CA CYS A 262 -40.11 2.44 -3.74
C CYS A 262 -39.99 2.04 -5.22
N HIS A 263 -40.05 0.75 -5.52
CA HIS A 263 -39.92 0.21 -6.88
C HIS A 263 -40.89 -0.97 -7.12
N LEU A 264 -41.97 -1.02 -6.34
CA LEU A 264 -43.08 -1.98 -6.47
C LEU A 264 -42.67 -3.45 -6.40
N SER A 265 -41.67 -3.80 -5.58
CA SER A 265 -41.40 -5.21 -5.26
C SER A 265 -42.52 -5.77 -4.40
N ILE A 266 -43.08 -6.90 -4.83
CA ILE A 266 -44.20 -7.61 -4.22
C ILE A 266 -43.71 -8.95 -3.70
N TYR A 267 -44.11 -9.29 -2.47
CA TYR A 267 -43.82 -10.57 -1.85
C TYR A 267 -45.08 -11.17 -1.24
N ASP A 268 -45.15 -12.49 -1.18
CA ASP A 268 -46.19 -13.21 -0.43
C ASP A 268 -45.86 -13.30 1.08
N ALA A 269 -46.68 -14.04 1.84
CA ALA A 269 -46.49 -14.24 3.28
C ALA A 269 -45.19 -14.98 3.63
N SER A 270 -44.68 -15.85 2.75
CA SER A 270 -43.38 -16.53 2.91
C SER A 270 -42.20 -15.62 2.51
N GLY A 271 -42.48 -14.39 2.09
CA GLY A 271 -41.48 -13.43 1.66
C GLY A 271 -40.89 -13.73 0.28
N LYS A 272 -41.45 -14.70 -0.45
CA LYS A 272 -41.04 -15.02 -1.82
C LYS A 272 -41.44 -13.87 -2.74
N VAL A 273 -40.52 -13.52 -3.65
CA VAL A 273 -40.76 -12.48 -4.66
C VAL A 273 -41.85 -12.96 -5.62
N LEU A 274 -42.94 -12.20 -5.71
CA LEU A 274 -43.99 -12.41 -6.70
C LEU A 274 -43.76 -11.54 -7.94
N ASP A 275 -43.30 -10.30 -7.75
CA ASP A 275 -43.07 -9.34 -8.82
C ASP A 275 -42.11 -8.22 -8.39
N GLY A 276 -41.60 -7.46 -9.36
CA GLY A 276 -40.73 -6.29 -9.19
C GLY A 276 -39.23 -6.61 -9.13
N PRO A 277 -38.38 -5.60 -8.92
CA PRO A 277 -36.94 -5.69 -9.16
C PRO A 277 -36.12 -6.33 -8.03
N ALA A 278 -36.77 -6.88 -6.99
CA ALA A 278 -36.06 -7.43 -5.86
C ALA A 278 -35.25 -8.68 -6.27
N PRO A 279 -33.93 -8.74 -6.00
CA PRO A 279 -33.08 -9.80 -6.50
C PRO A 279 -33.26 -11.14 -5.75
N ARG A 280 -33.95 -11.13 -4.60
CA ARG A 280 -34.14 -12.29 -3.71
C ARG A 280 -35.34 -12.09 -2.76
N PRO A 281 -35.83 -13.17 -2.10
CA PRO A 281 -36.87 -13.11 -1.07
C PRO A 281 -36.53 -12.21 0.12
N LEU A 282 -37.54 -11.84 0.91
CA LEU A 282 -37.38 -11.09 2.15
C LEU A 282 -36.41 -11.78 3.12
N ASP A 283 -35.67 -10.97 3.87
CA ASP A 283 -34.61 -11.42 4.77
C ASP A 283 -35.17 -11.96 6.09
N PRO A 284 -35.10 -13.27 6.37
CA PRO A 284 -35.47 -13.79 7.67
C PRO A 284 -34.46 -13.34 8.72
N VAL A 285 -34.91 -13.15 9.96
CA VAL A 285 -34.06 -12.81 11.11
C VAL A 285 -34.20 -13.86 12.21
N PRO A 286 -33.17 -14.02 13.08
CA PRO A 286 -33.28 -14.88 14.25
C PRO A 286 -34.45 -14.43 15.12
N ILE A 287 -35.33 -15.36 15.46
CA ILE A 287 -36.49 -15.11 16.32
C ILE A 287 -36.60 -16.21 17.36
N ARG A 288 -37.01 -15.81 18.57
CA ARG A 288 -37.49 -16.73 19.59
C ARG A 288 -38.68 -16.13 20.32
N VAL A 289 -39.53 -17.01 20.84
CA VAL A 289 -40.64 -16.64 21.71
C VAL A 289 -40.30 -17.15 23.12
N ALA A 290 -40.15 -16.24 24.06
CA ALA A 290 -39.87 -16.57 25.45
C ALA A 290 -41.11 -17.18 26.12
N ALA A 291 -40.92 -17.92 27.23
CA ALA A 291 -42.00 -18.61 27.93
C ALA A 291 -43.12 -17.66 28.43
N ASN A 292 -42.80 -16.39 28.67
CA ASN A 292 -43.75 -15.35 29.08
C ASN A 292 -44.54 -14.73 27.89
N GLY A 293 -44.33 -15.23 26.67
CA GLY A 293 -44.96 -14.77 25.43
C GLY A 293 -44.30 -13.54 24.79
N ASP A 294 -43.13 -13.11 25.28
CA ASP A 294 -42.34 -12.06 24.64
C ASP A 294 -41.67 -12.59 23.36
N ILE A 295 -41.69 -11.79 22.30
CA ILE A 295 -40.94 -12.03 21.07
C ILE A 295 -39.63 -11.27 21.16
N GLU A 296 -38.55 -11.99 20.94
CA GLU A 296 -37.20 -11.46 20.87
C GLU A 296 -36.58 -11.81 19.52
N ILE A 297 -35.77 -10.90 19.00
CA ILE A 297 -35.01 -11.12 17.77
C ILE A 297 -33.54 -10.76 17.96
N ILE A 298 -32.69 -11.23 17.07
CA ILE A 298 -31.37 -10.63 16.85
C ILE A 298 -31.48 -9.71 15.64
N ASP A 299 -31.08 -8.46 15.80
CA ASP A 299 -31.11 -7.48 14.71
C ASP A 299 -30.01 -7.76 13.70
N VAL A 300 -30.33 -8.57 12.69
CA VAL A 300 -29.45 -8.89 11.58
C VAL A 300 -29.78 -8.02 10.38
N GLU A 301 -28.77 -7.37 9.83
CA GLU A 301 -28.88 -6.64 8.56
C GLU A 301 -28.19 -7.40 7.43
N TYR A 302 -28.75 -7.29 6.24
CA TYR A 302 -28.21 -7.90 5.04
C TYR A 302 -28.03 -6.86 3.94
N LYS A 303 -27.02 -7.06 3.10
CA LYS A 303 -26.74 -6.21 1.95
C LYS A 303 -27.93 -6.25 0.98
N ALA A 304 -28.39 -5.05 0.60
CA ALA A 304 -29.40 -4.88 -0.44
C ALA A 304 -28.77 -4.92 -1.84
N GLY A 305 -29.57 -5.24 -2.85
CA GLY A 305 -29.19 -5.23 -4.26
C GLY A 305 -28.42 -6.48 -4.72
N THR A 306 -28.19 -7.45 -3.84
CA THR A 306 -27.49 -8.71 -4.15
C THR A 306 -28.45 -9.89 -4.17
N LYS A 307 -28.22 -10.86 -5.08
CA LYS A 307 -28.96 -12.13 -5.12
C LYS A 307 -28.64 -13.04 -3.93
N VAL A 308 -27.40 -12.94 -3.42
CA VAL A 308 -26.93 -13.67 -2.26
C VAL A 308 -27.20 -12.85 -1.00
N GLN A 309 -27.64 -13.54 0.05
CA GLN A 309 -27.82 -12.97 1.37
C GLN A 309 -26.46 -12.82 2.05
N ILE A 310 -26.01 -11.59 2.25
CA ILE A 310 -24.71 -11.26 2.85
C ILE A 310 -24.97 -10.39 4.06
N ARG A 311 -24.65 -10.88 5.26
CA ARG A 311 -24.82 -10.12 6.50
C ARG A 311 -23.85 -8.94 6.55
N ILE A 312 -24.31 -7.80 7.05
CA ILE A 312 -23.51 -6.57 7.24
C ILE A 312 -23.53 -6.14 8.72
N VAL A 313 -22.49 -5.38 9.11
CA VAL A 313 -22.29 -4.83 10.46
C VAL A 313 -23.13 -3.56 10.63
#